data_AF-A0A920HS52-F1
#
_entry.id   AF-A0A920HS52-F1
#
_cell.length_a   1.000
_cell.length_b   1.000
_cell.length_c   1.000
_cell.angle_alpha   90.00
_cell.angle_beta   90.00
_cell.angle_gamma   90.00
#
_symmetry.space_group_name_H-M   'P 1'
#
loop_
_entity.id
_entity.type
_entity.pdbx_description
1 polymer ?
#
loop_
_entity_poly.entity_id
_entity_poly.type
_entity_poly.pdbx_seq_one_letter_code
_entity_poly.pdbx_strand_id
1 'polypeptide(L)'
;MVLAFLIENPNFIDVKKGAFELIYTGILSIGLGFTLQTIAQKHLPPTNVAILLSMESVFASIAAFIILGQILKTNSLIGCTLILLGVIISEYFNNNKV
;
A
#
# COMPACT_ATOMS: atom_id res chain seq x y z
N MET A 1 13.48 -0.45 -15.91
CA MET A 1 14.94 -0.53 -15.65
C MET A 1 15.77 -0.04 -16.83
N VAL A 2 15.56 -0.54 -18.06
CA VAL A 2 16.31 -0.10 -19.25
C VAL A 2 16.12 1.39 -19.59
N LEU A 3 14.90 1.93 -19.48
CA LEU A 3 14.65 3.37 -19.71
C LEU A 3 15.29 4.29 -18.65
N ALA A 4 15.41 3.85 -17.39
CA ALA A 4 16.00 4.66 -16.33
C ALA A 4 17.50 4.92 -16.59
N PHE A 5 18.23 3.91 -17.06
CA PHE A 5 19.65 4.03 -17.41
C PHE A 5 19.94 4.93 -18.61
N LEU A 6 18.94 5.20 -19.46
CA LEU A 6 19.09 6.05 -20.64
C LEU A 6 18.75 7.53 -20.38
N ILE A 7 18.01 7.83 -19.31
CA ILE A 7 17.45 9.16 -19.01
C ILE A 7 17.99 9.74 -17.71
N GLU A 8 18.38 8.90 -16.77
CA GLU A 8 18.89 9.32 -15.46
C GLU A 8 20.42 9.20 -15.45
N ASN A 9 21.11 10.21 -14.89
CA ASN A 9 22.55 10.17 -14.65
C ASN A 9 22.77 9.66 -13.21
N PRO A 10 22.95 8.34 -12.97
CA PRO A 10 23.08 7.82 -11.62
C PRO A 10 24.38 8.32 -11.00
N ASN A 11 24.27 9.35 -10.16
CA ASN A 11 25.39 9.88 -9.42
C ASN A 11 25.48 9.19 -8.06
N PHE A 12 26.60 8.52 -7.79
CA PHE A 12 26.86 7.85 -6.52
C PHE A 12 26.79 8.79 -5.31
N ILE A 13 26.99 10.10 -5.51
CA ILE A 13 26.91 11.12 -4.47
C ILE A 13 25.46 11.27 -3.99
N ASP A 14 24.48 11.24 -4.88
CA ASP A 14 23.07 11.42 -4.53
C ASP A 14 22.47 10.14 -3.93
N VAL A 15 22.95 8.96 -4.37
CA VAL A 15 22.65 7.69 -3.70
C VAL A 15 23.17 7.69 -2.27
N LYS A 16 24.37 8.23 -2.02
CA LYS A 16 24.94 8.29 -0.67
C LYS A 16 24.19 9.28 0.23
N LYS A 17 23.66 10.37 -0.33
CA LYS A 17 22.81 11.33 0.40
C LYS A 17 21.46 10.71 0.78
N GLY A 18 20.82 9.96 -0.11
CA GLY A 18 19.54 9.28 0.12
C GLY A 18 19.66 7.87 0.72
N ALA A 19 20.86 7.44 1.10
CA ALA A 19 21.10 6.08 1.57
C ALA A 19 20.28 5.74 2.82
N PHE A 20 20.02 6.73 3.68
CA PHE A 20 19.21 6.54 4.87
C PHE A 20 17.75 6.29 4.53
N GLU A 21 17.12 7.11 3.68
CA GLU A 21 15.73 6.86 3.25
C GLU A 21 15.58 5.53 2.51
N LEU A 22 16.56 5.15 1.67
CA LEU A 22 16.55 3.89 0.94
C LEU A 22 16.60 2.68 1.89
N ILE A 23 17.49 2.70 2.88
CA ILE A 23 17.60 1.63 3.88
C ILE A 23 16.33 1.58 4.75
N TYR A 24 15.81 2.74 5.16
CA TYR A 24 14.59 2.84 5.95
C TYR A 24 13.39 2.24 5.21
N THR A 25 13.14 2.66 3.97
CA THR A 25 12.06 2.12 3.12
C THR A 25 12.26 0.64 2.83
N GLY A 26 13.49 0.21 2.53
CA GLY A 26 13.79 -1.18 2.19
C GLY A 26 13.57 -2.12 3.38
N ILE A 27 14.11 -1.81 4.55
CA ILE A 27 14.03 -2.69 5.71
C ILE A 27 12.66 -2.62 6.38
N LEU A 28 12.18 -1.41 6.68
CA LEU A 28 10.96 -1.27 7.47
C LEU A 28 9.70 -1.45 6.62
N SER A 29 9.60 -0.76 5.48
CA SER A 29 8.40 -0.84 4.65
C SER A 29 8.32 -2.19 3.93
N ILE A 30 9.37 -2.57 3.20
CA ILE A 30 9.33 -3.78 2.36
C ILE A 30 9.65 -5.01 3.21
N GLY A 31 10.76 -4.99 3.95
CA GLY A 31 11.20 -6.14 4.74
C GLY A 31 10.22 -6.52 5.85
N LEU A 32 10.00 -5.65 6.82
CA LEU A 32 9.10 -5.94 7.94
C LEU A 32 7.63 -5.91 7.51
N GLY A 33 7.21 -4.88 6.76
CA GLY A 33 5.82 -4.71 6.34
C GLY A 33 5.27 -5.91 5.58
N PHE A 34 5.92 -6.32 4.48
CA PHE A 34 5.44 -7.47 3.71
C PHE A 34 5.58 -8.81 4.45
N THR A 35 6.60 -8.96 5.31
CA THR A 35 6.72 -10.17 6.13
C THR A 35 5.55 -10.30 7.09
N LEU A 36 5.23 -9.23 7.83
CA LEU A 36 4.08 -9.20 8.73
C LEU A 36 2.77 -9.38 7.97
N GLN A 37 2.64 -8.76 6.79
CA GLN A 37 1.48 -8.93 5.93
C GLN A 37 1.33 -10.40 5.50
N THR A 38 2.40 -11.05 5.04
CA THR A 38 2.39 -12.47 4.66
C THR A 38 2.02 -13.39 5.83
N ILE A 39 2.54 -13.09 7.02
CA ILE A 39 2.20 -13.83 8.25
C ILE A 39 0.72 -13.65 8.57
N ALA A 40 0.19 -12.42 8.55
CA ALA A 40 -1.22 -12.16 8.80
C ALA A 40 -2.12 -12.87 7.80
N GLN A 41 -1.74 -12.88 6.51
CA GLN A 41 -2.47 -13.57 5.46
C GLN A 41 -2.54 -15.09 5.67
N LYS A 42 -1.51 -15.69 6.28
CA LYS A 42 -1.49 -17.12 6.61
C LYS A 42 -2.48 -17.52 7.71
N HIS A 43 -2.83 -16.59 8.60
CA HIS A 43 -3.69 -16.87 9.77
C HIS A 43 -5.15 -16.41 9.58
N LEU A 44 -5.45 -15.68 8.51
CA LEU A 44 -6.78 -15.14 8.21
C LEU A 44 -7.42 -15.90 7.04
N PRO A 45 -8.76 -16.02 7.01
CA PRO A 45 -9.45 -16.59 5.87
C PRO A 45 -9.25 -15.72 4.61
N PRO A 46 -9.27 -16.31 3.39
CA PRO A 46 -8.98 -15.59 2.14
C PRO A 46 -9.84 -14.34 1.91
N THR A 47 -11.09 -14.36 2.37
CA THR A 47 -12.01 -13.22 2.30
C THR A 47 -11.48 -12.02 3.08
N ASN A 48 -11.09 -12.22 4.35
CA ASN A 48 -10.61 -11.15 5.22
C ASN A 48 -9.24 -10.63 4.76
N VAL A 49 -8.41 -11.51 4.17
CA VAL A 49 -7.13 -11.13 3.54
C VAL A 49 -7.34 -10.21 2.35
N ALA A 50 -8.26 -10.55 1.44
CA ALA A 50 -8.56 -9.73 0.27
C ALA A 50 -9.07 -8.34 0.66
N ILE A 51 -9.90 -8.27 1.71
CA ILE A 51 -10.38 -7.03 2.31
C ILE A 51 -9.21 -6.19 2.84
N LEU A 52 -8.31 -6.80 3.63
CA LEU A 52 -7.17 -6.11 4.23
C LEU A 52 -6.19 -5.57 3.17
N LEU A 53 -5.87 -6.36 2.15
CA LEU A 53 -5.01 -5.94 1.05
C LEU A 53 -5.65 -4.81 0.21
N SER A 54 -6.96 -4.86 0.01
CA SER A 54 -7.67 -3.77 -0.69
C SER A 54 -7.65 -2.48 0.12
N MET A 55 -7.80 -2.57 1.45
CA MET A 55 -7.73 -1.45 2.38
C MET A 55 -6.34 -0.81 2.48
N GLU A 56 -5.26 -1.56 2.24
CA GLU A 56 -3.89 -1.01 2.22
C GLU A 56 -3.78 0.21 1.30
N SER A 57 -4.36 0.11 0.09
CA SER A 57 -4.36 1.20 -0.89
C SER A 57 -5.14 2.45 -0.43
N VAL A 58 -6.22 2.25 0.35
CA VAL A 58 -7.04 3.34 0.90
C VAL A 58 -6.25 4.09 1.97
N PHE A 59 -5.62 3.37 2.90
CA PHE A 59 -4.78 3.97 3.94
C PHE A 59 -3.54 4.65 3.32
N ALA A 60 -2.90 4.02 2.34
CA ALA A 60 -1.78 4.62 1.63
C ALA A 60 -2.18 5.92 0.92
N SER A 61 -3.34 5.97 0.28
CA SER A 61 -3.84 7.18 -0.37
C SER A 61 -4.17 8.29 0.63
N ILE A 62 -4.74 7.96 1.79
CA ILE A 62 -5.02 8.91 2.86
C ILE A 62 -3.71 9.43 3.48
N ALA A 63 -2.75 8.54 3.75
CA ALA A 63 -1.44 8.91 4.25
C ALA A 63 -0.68 9.79 3.26
N ALA A 64 -0.74 9.51 1.95
CA ALA A 64 -0.16 10.35 0.91
C ALA A 64 -0.81 11.75 0.86
N PHE A 65 -2.13 11.85 1.05
CA PHE A 65 -2.81 13.15 1.16
C PHE A 65 -2.32 13.95 2.39
N ILE A 66 -2.22 13.31 3.55
CA ILE A 66 -1.87 13.97 4.81
C ILE A 66 -0.37 14.32 4.88
N ILE A 67 0.50 13.37 4.54
CA ILE A 67 1.96 13.49 4.71
C ILE A 67 2.59 14.21 3.51
N LEU A 68 2.16 13.88 2.29
CA LEU A 68 2.74 14.40 1.06
C LEU A 68 1.97 15.62 0.50
N GLY A 69 0.79 15.93 1.06
CA GLY A 69 -0.05 17.03 0.60
C GLY A 69 -0.63 16.83 -0.81
N GLN A 70 -0.58 15.61 -1.35
CA GLN A 70 -1.05 15.33 -2.70
C GLN A 70 -2.57 15.46 -2.76
N ILE A 71 -3.07 16.33 -3.64
CA ILE A 71 -4.52 16.54 -3.82
C ILE A 71 -5.16 15.23 -4.29
N LEU A 72 -6.03 14.67 -3.45
CA LEU A 72 -6.83 13.51 -3.80
C LEU A 72 -7.80 13.91 -4.92
N LYS A 73 -7.54 13.39 -6.12
CA LYS A 73 -8.49 13.51 -7.24
C LYS A 73 -9.78 12.79 -6.89
N THR A 74 -10.89 13.27 -7.45
CA THR A 74 -12.23 12.68 -7.29
C THR A 74 -12.25 11.18 -7.57
N ASN A 75 -11.44 10.71 -8.53
CA ASN A 75 -11.28 9.30 -8.86
C ASN A 75 -10.74 8.44 -7.71
N SER A 76 -9.76 8.93 -6.94
CA SER A 76 -9.22 8.22 -5.77
C SER A 76 -10.25 8.16 -4.65
N LEU A 77 -11.06 9.21 -4.50
CA LEU A 77 -12.16 9.24 -3.52
C LEU A 77 -13.23 8.19 -3.87
N ILE A 78 -13.65 8.14 -5.14
CA ILE A 78 -14.60 7.15 -5.64
C ILE A 78 -14.06 5.73 -5.43
N GLY A 79 -12.80 5.48 -5.75
CA GLY A 79 -12.14 4.20 -5.52
C GLY A 79 -12.16 3.79 -4.05
N CYS A 80 -11.81 4.70 -3.13
CA CYS A 80 -11.87 4.44 -1.70
C CYS A 80 -13.28 4.09 -1.23
N THR A 81 -14.30 4.81 -1.69
CA THR A 81 -15.70 4.52 -1.36
C THR A 81 -16.12 3.15 -1.89
N LEU A 82 -15.70 2.78 -3.10
CA LEU A 82 -16.04 1.50 -3.72
C LEU A 82 -15.44 0.32 -2.96
N ILE A 83 -14.18 0.43 -2.52
CA ILE A 83 -13.53 -0.58 -1.70
C ILE A 83 -14.24 -0.68 -0.34
N LEU A 84 -14.53 0.43 0.33
CA LEU A 84 -15.26 0.43 1.61
C LEU A 84 -16.63 -0.26 1.50
N LEU A 85 -17.39 0.05 0.44
CA LEU A 85 -18.68 -0.61 0.17
C LEU A 85 -18.51 -2.11 -0.07
N GLY A 86 -17.49 -2.51 -0.85
CA GLY A 86 -17.19 -3.92 -1.10
C GLY A 86 -16.88 -4.68 0.20
N VAL A 87 -16.11 -4.06 1.11
CA VAL A 87 -15.80 -4.64 2.42
C VAL A 87 -17.05 -4.82 3.27
N ILE A 88 -17.90 -3.78 3.36
CA ILE A 88 -19.15 -3.84 4.14
C ILE A 88 -20.08 -4.94 3.61
N ILE A 89 -20.23 -5.04 2.29
CA ILE A 89 -21.07 -6.07 1.65
C ILE A 89 -20.50 -7.47 1.93
N SER A 90 -19.17 -7.63 1.84
CA SER A 90 -18.51 -8.92 2.07
C SER A 90 -18.65 -9.38 3.52
N GLU A 91 -18.49 -8.48 4.49
CA GLU A 91 -18.69 -8.78 5.92
C GLU A 91 -20.17 -9.14 6.19
N TYR A 92 -21.10 -8.38 5.62
CA TYR A 92 -22.53 -8.65 5.76
C TYR A 92 -22.95 -10.00 5.16
N PHE A 93 -22.42 -10.35 3.99
CA PHE A 93 -22.69 -11.64 3.35
C PHE A 93 -22.07 -12.81 4.12
N ASN A 94 -20.85 -12.65 4.63
CA ASN A 94 -20.19 -13.68 5.43
C ASN A 94 -20.96 -13.97 6.73
N ASN A 95 -21.51 -12.94 7.38
CA ASN A 95 -22.28 -13.10 8.62
C ASN A 95 -23.61 -13.84 8.42
N ASN A 96 -24.18 -13.85 7.21
CA ASN A 96 -25.41 -14.59 6.86
C ASN A 96 -25.18 -16.09 6.53
N LYS A 97 -23.93 -16.57 6.60
CA LYS A 97 -23.57 -17.99 6.41
C LYS A 97 -23.20 -18.71 7.72
N VAL A 98 -23.40 -18.07 8.87
CA VAL A 98 -23.19 -18.67 10.21
C VAL A 98 -24.50 -19.24 10.74
#